data_AF-A0A269XX28-F1
#
_entry.id   AF-A0A269XX28-F1
#
_cell.length_a   1.000
_cell.length_b   1.000
_cell.length_c   1.000
_cell.angle_alpha   90.00
_cell.angle_beta   90.00
_cell.angle_gamma   90.00
#
_symmetry.space_group_name_H-M   'P 1'
#
loop_
_entity.id
_entity.type
_entity.pdbx_description
1 polymer ?
#
loop_
_entity_poly.entity_id
_entity_poly.type
_entity_poly.pdbx_seq_one_letter_code
_entity_poly.pdbx_strand_id
1 'polypeptide(L)'
;MKRYLSLGVFGLLLCGLGFSLAACGETPQAKLRQTVFDAASVYHVAASPMPDVMAGKVPGVHLSDEQKALVKKSSQTVVNELTVLETAIQNNNTLTQTSVSGLQSALLSFQTCWAGVKAGTVPDACKTGDTSK
;
A
#
# COMPACT_ATOMS: atom_id res chain seq x y z
N MET A 1 -50.41 -7.84 31.88
CA MET A 1 -49.66 -6.60 31.59
C MET A 1 -49.36 -6.64 30.08
N LYS A 2 -50.17 -6.04 29.20
CA LYS A 2 -50.16 -4.67 28.69
C LYS A 2 -48.93 -4.31 27.78
N ARG A 3 -49.10 -4.55 26.46
CA ARG A 3 -48.76 -3.76 25.22
C ARG A 3 -47.27 -3.36 24.97
N TYR A 4 -46.65 -3.24 23.79
CA TYR A 4 -46.99 -3.04 22.34
C TYR A 4 -45.82 -3.63 21.49
N LEU A 5 -46.00 -4.41 20.42
CA LEU A 5 -46.14 -4.07 18.99
C LEU A 5 -45.39 -2.81 18.45
N SER A 6 -44.33 -3.01 17.66
CA SER A 6 -44.08 -2.33 16.36
C SER A 6 -42.82 -2.95 15.71
N LEU A 7 -42.96 -3.88 14.76
CA LEU A 7 -42.90 -3.67 13.31
C LEU A 7 -41.53 -3.19 12.80
N GLY A 8 -40.84 -4.10 12.12
CA GLY A 8 -39.63 -3.87 11.35
C GLY A 8 -39.27 -5.11 10.51
N VAL A 9 -40.25 -5.62 9.76
CA VAL A 9 -40.03 -6.60 8.69
C VAL A 9 -39.46 -5.85 7.49
N PHE A 10 -38.18 -6.08 7.19
CA PHE A 10 -37.51 -5.86 5.90
C PHE A 10 -36.09 -6.42 6.06
N GLY A 11 -35.58 -7.39 5.33
CA GLY A 11 -36.06 -8.32 4.32
C GLY A 11 -35.03 -9.47 4.35
N LEU A 12 -35.47 -10.72 4.32
CA LEU A 12 -35.39 -11.50 3.09
C LEU A 12 -33.92 -11.66 2.61
N LEU A 13 -33.25 -12.73 3.06
CA LEU A 13 -32.47 -13.59 2.15
C LEU A 13 -32.01 -14.90 2.84
N LEU A 14 -32.65 -16.00 2.43
CA LEU A 14 -32.06 -17.31 2.13
C LEU A 14 -31.44 -18.13 3.29
N CYS A 15 -32.31 -18.84 4.02
CA CYS A 15 -32.01 -20.20 4.47
C CYS A 15 -32.32 -21.18 3.32
N GLY A 16 -31.30 -21.89 2.85
CA GLY A 16 -31.47 -23.16 2.13
C GLY A 16 -30.85 -23.19 0.74
N LEU A 17 -29.62 -23.69 0.65
CA LEU A 17 -29.15 -24.76 -0.24
C LEU A 17 -27.62 -24.73 -0.24
N GLY A 18 -27.03 -25.92 -0.07
CA GLY A 18 -25.60 -26.11 0.09
C GLY A 18 -24.79 -25.44 -1.01
N PHE A 19 -24.15 -24.34 -0.65
CA PHE A 19 -22.79 -24.09 -1.09
C PHE A 19 -21.94 -24.24 0.14
N SER A 20 -21.10 -25.26 0.12
CA SER A 20 -19.93 -25.31 0.96
C SER A 20 -19.32 -23.91 0.95
N LEU A 21 -19.50 -23.16 2.05
CA LEU A 21 -18.51 -22.18 2.44
C LEU A 21 -17.27 -23.03 2.72
N ALA A 22 -16.58 -23.45 1.66
CA ALA A 22 -15.15 -23.39 1.70
C ALA A 22 -14.91 -21.96 2.18
N ALA A 23 -14.61 -21.80 3.47
CA ALA A 23 -13.70 -20.74 3.86
C ALA A 23 -12.63 -20.78 2.77
N CYS A 24 -12.65 -19.78 1.87
CA CYS A 24 -11.75 -19.74 0.74
C CYS A 24 -10.37 -19.86 1.37
N GLY A 25 -9.77 -21.04 1.30
CA GLY A 25 -8.41 -21.23 1.76
C GLY A 25 -7.61 -20.29 0.89
N GLU A 26 -7.24 -19.13 1.42
CA GLU A 26 -6.45 -18.16 0.69
C GLU A 26 -5.21 -18.90 0.24
N THR A 27 -5.13 -19.13 -1.08
CA THR A 27 -3.96 -19.80 -1.63
C THR A 27 -2.75 -18.93 -1.29
N PRO A 28 -1.55 -19.51 -1.14
CA PRO A 28 -0.35 -18.70 -0.91
C PRO A 28 -0.20 -17.58 -1.96
N GLN A 29 -0.63 -17.81 -3.19
CA GLN A 29 -0.69 -16.80 -4.24
C GLN A 29 -1.70 -15.69 -3.97
N ALA A 30 -2.92 -16.01 -3.51
CA ALA A 30 -3.91 -14.99 -3.16
C ALA A 30 -3.37 -14.03 -2.07
N LYS A 31 -2.69 -14.57 -1.07
CA LYS A 31 -2.08 -13.77 0.00
C LYS A 31 -0.95 -12.84 -0.50
N LEU A 32 -0.11 -13.32 -1.42
CA LEU A 32 0.92 -12.49 -2.04
C LEU A 32 0.30 -11.35 -2.86
N ARG A 33 -0.76 -11.63 -3.63
CA ARG A 33 -1.49 -10.60 -4.39
C ARG A 33 -2.14 -9.56 -3.48
N GLN A 34 -2.78 -10.01 -2.40
CA GLN A 34 -3.36 -9.11 -1.39
C GLN A 34 -2.28 -8.18 -0.82
N THR A 35 -1.10 -8.73 -0.50
CA THR A 35 0.03 -7.94 0.04
C THR A 35 0.51 -6.86 -0.92
N VAL A 36 0.52 -7.13 -2.24
CA VAL A 36 0.87 -6.12 -3.26
C VAL A 36 -0.15 -4.98 -3.27
N PHE A 37 -1.45 -5.30 -3.23
CA PHE A 37 -2.50 -4.28 -3.21
C PHE A 37 -2.53 -3.47 -1.90
N ASP A 38 -2.27 -4.11 -0.76
CA ASP A 38 -2.14 -3.42 0.51
C ASP A 38 -0.95 -2.45 0.48
N ALA A 39 0.19 -2.87 -0.06
CA ALA A 39 1.36 -2.02 -0.23
C ALA A 39 1.08 -0.84 -1.19
N ALA A 40 0.33 -1.05 -2.28
CA ALA A 40 -0.08 0.00 -3.21
C ALA A 40 -0.94 1.06 -2.50
N SER A 41 -1.92 0.63 -1.71
CA SER A 41 -2.78 1.51 -0.91
C SER A 41 -1.96 2.33 0.10
N VAL A 42 -1.07 1.67 0.84
CA VAL A 42 -0.18 2.32 1.81
C VAL A 42 0.74 3.33 1.13
N TYR A 43 1.31 2.99 -0.02
CA TYR A 43 2.12 3.91 -0.81
C TYR A 43 1.30 5.14 -1.23
N HIS A 44 0.09 4.95 -1.76
CA HIS A 44 -0.76 6.05 -2.22
C HIS A 44 -1.08 7.03 -1.09
N VAL A 45 -1.44 6.51 0.10
CA VAL A 45 -1.70 7.34 1.28
C VAL A 45 -0.45 8.09 1.72
N ALA A 46 0.71 7.42 1.76
CA ALA A 46 1.97 8.04 2.18
C ALA A 46 2.47 9.10 1.18
N ALA A 47 2.24 8.89 -0.12
CA ALA A 47 2.67 9.76 -1.20
C ALA A 47 1.70 10.92 -1.48
N SER A 48 0.43 10.81 -1.06
CA SER A 48 -0.60 11.85 -1.23
C SER A 48 -0.15 13.27 -0.87
N PRO A 49 0.53 13.55 0.26
CA PRO A 49 0.98 14.91 0.60
C PRO A 49 2.26 15.34 -0.13
N MET A 50 2.95 14.46 -0.85
CA MET A 50 4.23 14.78 -1.49
C MET A 50 4.17 15.96 -2.47
N PRO A 51 3.16 16.08 -3.36
CA PRO A 51 3.09 17.19 -4.31
C PRO A 51 3.06 18.55 -3.62
N ASP A 52 2.28 18.67 -2.54
CA ASP A 52 2.16 19.93 -1.79
C ASP A 52 3.42 20.24 -1.00
N VAL A 53 4.03 19.25 -0.35
CA VAL A 53 5.33 19.43 0.34
C VAL A 53 6.43 19.81 -0.65
N MET A 54 6.50 19.14 -1.80
CA MET A 54 7.50 19.44 -2.84
C MET A 54 7.32 20.83 -3.46
N ALA A 55 6.07 21.29 -3.54
CA ALA A 55 5.71 22.65 -3.96
C ALA A 55 5.89 23.71 -2.84
N GLY A 56 6.30 23.31 -1.63
CA GLY A 56 6.49 24.23 -0.51
C GLY A 56 5.17 24.77 0.07
N LYS A 57 4.04 24.11 -0.18
CA LYS A 57 2.72 24.54 0.29
C LYS A 57 2.41 24.08 1.72
N VAL A 58 3.24 23.22 2.30
CA VAL A 58 3.06 22.71 3.66
C VAL A 58 3.85 23.58 4.66
N PRO A 59 3.18 24.30 5.57
CA PRO A 59 3.87 25.11 6.57
C PRO A 59 4.79 24.28 7.46
N GLY A 60 5.96 24.82 7.80
CA GLY A 60 6.91 24.17 8.70
C GLY A 60 7.72 23.01 8.08
N VAL A 61 7.48 22.69 6.81
CA VAL A 61 8.27 21.69 6.07
C VAL A 61 8.98 22.38 4.90
N HIS A 62 10.31 22.46 4.99
CA HIS A 62 11.15 23.01 3.93
C HIS A 62 12.16 21.95 3.51
N LEU A 63 12.03 21.49 2.26
CA LEU A 63 12.96 20.52 1.68
C LEU A 63 13.95 21.23 0.76
N SER A 64 15.23 20.92 0.90
CA SER A 64 16.25 21.27 -0.10
C SER A 64 16.01 20.51 -1.41
N ASP A 65 16.60 20.97 -2.51
CA ASP A 65 16.47 20.30 -3.80
C ASP A 65 17.06 18.87 -3.78
N GLU A 66 18.13 18.67 -3.01
CA GLU A 66 18.72 17.35 -2.77
C GLU A 66 17.75 16.42 -2.03
N GLN A 67 17.09 16.91 -0.97
CA GLN A 67 16.08 16.14 -0.24
C GLN A 67 14.88 15.78 -1.13
N LYS A 68 14.42 16.73 -1.96
CA LYS A 68 13.36 16.46 -2.95
C LYS A 68 13.79 15.37 -3.93
N ALA A 69 15.02 15.43 -4.44
CA ALA A 69 15.54 14.43 -5.37
C ALA A 69 15.60 13.03 -4.75
N LEU A 70 16.08 12.93 -3.50
CA LEU A 70 16.15 11.66 -2.77
C LEU A 70 14.77 11.04 -2.55
N VAL A 71 13.79 11.83 -2.10
CA VAL A 71 12.42 11.34 -1.90
C VAL A 71 11.80 10.91 -3.23
N LYS A 72 12.00 11.68 -4.32
CA LYS A 72 11.52 11.29 -5.65
C LYS A 72 12.14 9.97 -6.10
N LYS A 73 13.45 9.79 -5.93
CA LYS A 73 14.14 8.53 -6.26
C LYS A 73 13.56 7.36 -5.47
N SER A 74 13.45 7.51 -4.15
CA SER A 74 12.91 6.47 -3.27
C SER A 74 11.45 6.12 -3.60
N SER A 75 10.62 7.13 -3.90
CA SER A 75 9.24 6.96 -4.34
C SER A 75 9.15 6.22 -5.69
N GLN A 76 10.03 6.57 -6.64
CA GLN A 76 10.11 5.90 -7.94
C GLN A 76 10.47 4.42 -7.82
N THR A 77 11.35 4.05 -6.88
CA THR A 77 11.66 2.64 -6.61
C THR A 77 10.40 1.86 -6.22
N VAL A 78 9.57 2.41 -5.33
CA VAL A 78 8.29 1.77 -4.94
C VAL A 78 7.35 1.64 -6.13
N VAL A 79 7.21 2.69 -6.94
CA VAL A 79 6.36 2.67 -8.14
C VAL A 79 6.82 1.63 -9.15
N ASN A 80 8.13 1.48 -9.35
CA ASN A 80 8.68 0.47 -10.25
C ASN A 80 8.35 -0.95 -9.78
N GLU A 81 8.57 -1.25 -8.49
CA GLU A 81 8.24 -2.56 -7.91
C GLU A 81 6.73 -2.85 -7.98
N LEU A 82 5.89 -1.87 -7.65
CA LEU A 82 4.44 -1.98 -7.79
C LEU A 82 4.03 -2.25 -9.24
N THR A 83 4.57 -1.50 -10.19
CA THR A 83 4.26 -1.67 -11.62
C THR A 83 4.61 -3.07 -12.11
N VAL A 84 5.79 -3.58 -11.74
CA VAL A 84 6.24 -4.94 -12.10
C VAL A 84 5.28 -5.98 -11.52
N LEU A 85 4.96 -5.88 -10.24
CA LEU A 85 4.12 -6.86 -9.54
C LEU A 85 2.66 -6.79 -9.98
N GLU A 86 2.09 -5.61 -10.13
CA GLU A 86 0.72 -5.42 -10.63
C GLU A 86 0.59 -5.92 -12.08
N THR A 87 1.58 -5.67 -12.93
CA THR A 87 1.62 -6.22 -14.29
C THR A 87 1.67 -7.75 -14.26
N ALA A 88 2.48 -8.33 -13.37
CA ALA A 88 2.52 -9.78 -13.18
C ALA A 88 1.15 -10.33 -12.72
N ILE A 89 0.45 -9.63 -11.83
CA ILE A 89 -0.91 -10.00 -11.39
C ILE A 89 -1.90 -9.94 -12.55
N GLN A 90 -1.90 -8.84 -13.32
CA GLN A 90 -2.77 -8.65 -14.49
C GLN A 90 -2.57 -9.76 -15.53
N ASN A 91 -1.31 -10.19 -15.72
CA ASN A 91 -0.95 -11.30 -16.61
C ASN A 91 -1.16 -12.69 -15.99
N ASN A 92 -1.72 -12.79 -14.77
CA ASN A 92 -1.91 -14.03 -14.02
C ASN A 92 -0.62 -14.81 -13.72
N ASN A 93 0.53 -14.14 -13.70
CA ASN A 93 1.79 -14.75 -13.31
C ASN A 93 1.81 -15.11 -11.82
N THR A 94 2.63 -16.10 -11.49
CA THR A 94 2.93 -16.52 -10.11
C THR A 94 3.88 -15.49 -9.47
N LEU A 95 3.50 -14.96 -8.32
CA LEU A 95 4.36 -14.08 -7.53
C LEU A 95 5.30 -14.89 -6.65
N THR A 96 6.46 -14.32 -6.33
CA THR A 96 7.39 -14.91 -5.36
C THR A 96 7.34 -14.15 -4.04
N GLN A 97 7.63 -14.82 -2.93
CA GLN A 97 7.78 -14.16 -1.65
C GLN A 97 8.91 -13.11 -1.69
N THR A 98 10.00 -13.42 -2.40
CA THR A 98 11.16 -12.53 -2.56
C THR A 98 10.76 -11.22 -3.24
N SER A 99 10.04 -11.28 -4.36
CA SER A 99 9.62 -10.08 -5.09
C SER A 99 8.66 -9.22 -4.25
N VAL A 100 7.72 -9.84 -3.52
CA VAL A 100 6.82 -9.11 -2.60
C VAL A 100 7.59 -8.50 -1.41
N SER A 101 8.58 -9.21 -0.85
CA SER A 101 9.43 -8.65 0.22
C SER A 101 10.33 -7.51 -0.27
N GLY A 102 10.73 -7.52 -1.54
CA GLY A 102 11.43 -6.41 -2.19
C GLY A 102 10.58 -5.14 -2.20
N LEU A 103 9.32 -5.27 -2.65
CA LEU A 103 8.34 -4.18 -2.61
C LEU A 103 8.13 -3.65 -1.18
N GLN A 104 7.95 -4.53 -0.19
CA GLN A 104 7.76 -4.11 1.21
C GLN A 104 8.99 -3.36 1.74
N SER A 105 10.20 -3.80 1.38
CA SER A 105 11.45 -3.15 1.79
C SER A 105 11.63 -1.79 1.12
N ALA A 106 11.28 -1.66 -0.17
CA ALA A 106 11.26 -0.40 -0.88
C ALA A 106 10.25 0.58 -0.24
N LEU A 107 9.05 0.11 0.09
CA LEU A 107 8.02 0.90 0.74
C LEU A 107 8.46 1.40 2.13
N LEU A 108 9.05 0.53 2.94
CA LEU A 108 9.58 0.90 4.25
C LEU A 108 10.72 1.93 4.13
N SER A 109 11.61 1.75 3.15
CA SER A 109 12.70 2.68 2.87
C SER A 109 12.15 4.06 2.50
N PHE A 110 11.13 4.09 1.63
CA PHE A 110 10.43 5.31 1.25
C PHE A 110 9.76 6.00 2.44
N GLN A 111 9.00 5.26 3.27
CA GLN A 111 8.35 5.83 4.45
C GLN A 111 9.37 6.41 5.44
N THR A 112 10.47 5.70 5.67
CA THR A 112 11.54 6.14 6.56
C THR A 112 12.23 7.39 6.01
N CYS A 113 12.58 7.37 4.71
CA CYS A 113 13.15 8.53 4.03
C CYS A 113 12.21 9.74 4.13
N TRP A 114 10.93 9.53 3.82
CA TRP A 114 9.92 10.57 3.81
C TRP A 114 9.66 11.17 5.19
N ALA A 115 9.62 10.35 6.24
CA ALA A 115 9.53 10.83 7.61
C ALA A 115 10.78 11.64 8.00
N GLY A 116 11.96 11.11 7.68
CA GLY A 116 13.24 11.75 8.00
C GLY A 116 13.39 13.12 7.35
N VAL A 117 13.13 13.23 6.04
CA VAL A 117 13.28 14.51 5.32
C VAL A 117 12.29 15.57 5.80
N LYS A 118 11.05 15.17 6.16
CA LYS A 118 10.08 16.09 6.76
C LYS A 118 10.50 16.57 8.14
N ALA A 119 11.27 15.76 8.86
CA ALA A 119 11.88 16.13 10.14
C ALA A 119 13.24 16.86 9.98
N GLY A 120 13.67 17.17 8.75
CA GLY A 120 14.92 17.87 8.47
C GLY A 120 16.18 16.99 8.49
N THR A 121 16.03 15.66 8.46
CA THR A 121 17.14 14.70 8.44
C THR A 121 17.18 13.93 7.11
N VAL A 122 18.31 13.31 6.77
CA VAL A 122 18.41 12.44 5.60
C VAL A 122 18.86 11.05 6.06
N PRO A 123 17.92 10.13 6.35
CA PRO A 123 18.25 8.76 6.72
C PRO A 123 18.93 8.02 5.57
N ASP A 124 19.76 7.02 5.88
CA ASP A 124 20.38 6.18 4.84
C ASP A 124 19.35 5.38 4.02
N ALA A 125 18.14 5.18 4.56
CA ALA A 125 17.00 4.62 3.83
C ALA A 125 16.60 5.44 2.58
N CYS A 126 17.02 6.71 2.48
CA CYS A 126 16.85 7.50 1.26
C CYS A 126 17.76 7.05 0.10
N LYS A 127 18.81 6.27 0.40
CA LYS A 127 19.86 5.86 -0.55
C LYS A 127 19.69 4.43 -1.06
N THR A 128 18.86 3.61 -0.41
CA THR A 128 18.71 2.16 -0.67
C THR A 128 17.90 1.80 -1.92
N GLY A 129 17.45 2.76 -2.71
CA GLY A 129 16.70 2.53 -3.95
C GLY A 129 17.49 1.89 -5.11
N ASP A 130 18.73 1.47 -4.89
CA ASP A 130 19.62 0.85 -5.90
C ASP A 130 19.65 -0.69 -5.88
N THR A 131 18.93 -1.35 -4.95
CA THR A 131 18.85 -2.83 -4.92
C THR A 131 17.55 -3.37 -5.49
N SER A 132 17.52 -3.51 -6.82
CA SER A 132 16.74 -4.53 -7.54
C SER A 132 17.38 -4.75 -8.91
N LYS A 133 18.35 -5.66 -8.97
CA LYS A 133 18.75 -6.34 -10.21
C LYS A 133 19.14 -7.77 -9.89
#